data_AF-A0A352IY76-F1
#
_entry.id   AF-A0A352IY76-F1
#
_cell.length_a   1.000
_cell.length_b   1.000
_cell.length_c   1.000
_cell.angle_alpha   90.00
_cell.angle_beta   90.00
_cell.angle_gamma   90.00
#
_symmetry.space_group_name_H-M   'P 1'
#
loop_
_entity.id
_entity.type
_entity.pdbx_description
1 polymer ?
#
loop_
_entity_poly.entity_id
_entity_poly.type
_entity_poly.pdbx_seq_one_letter_code
_entity_poly.pdbx_strand_id
1 'polypeptide(L)'
;IYQPVDLMDLTVSLRAWNSISPELQQLVEDEVRIYSQKHYLAIQARNIEAMEKFKADGDTVTRLSQEDLETWRKAAIPIWFNWANKNDDARAILDIQLKYMMNDTVGYITEEDIKGF
;
A
#
# COMPACT_ATOMS: atom_id res chain seq x y z
N ILE A 1 -7.34 4.97 8.66
CA ILE A 1 -5.96 4.46 8.83
C ILE A 1 -5.72 3.10 8.16
N TYR A 2 -6.66 2.57 7.37
CA TYR A 2 -6.65 1.18 6.93
C TYR A 2 -5.91 0.96 5.59
N GLN A 3 -5.93 1.94 4.69
CA GLN A 3 -5.25 1.88 3.39
C GLN A 3 -4.46 3.16 3.13
N PRO A 4 -3.24 3.30 3.69
CA PRO A 4 -2.40 4.48 3.45
C PRO A 4 -1.80 4.52 2.03
N VAL A 5 -1.70 3.36 1.36
CA VAL A 5 -1.21 3.21 -0.02
C VAL A 5 -2.11 2.19 -0.72
N ASP A 6 -3.13 2.67 -1.44
CA ASP A 6 -4.07 1.84 -2.20
C ASP A 6 -3.55 1.67 -3.63
N LEU A 7 -2.89 0.54 -3.89
CA LEU A 7 -2.21 0.28 -5.16
C LEU A 7 -3.20 -0.12 -6.24
N MET A 8 -2.90 0.27 -7.46
CA MET A 8 -3.48 -0.29 -8.67
C MET A 8 -2.38 -1.01 -9.45
N ASP A 9 -2.78 -1.98 -10.29
CA ASP A 9 -1.88 -2.72 -11.16
C ASP A 9 -2.39 -2.74 -12.61
N LEU A 10 -1.50 -3.15 -13.52
CA LEU A 10 -1.86 -3.60 -14.85
C LEU A 10 -1.62 -5.11 -14.93
N THR A 11 -2.70 -5.89 -14.89
CA THR A 11 -2.65 -7.34 -15.12
C THR A 11 -3.11 -7.67 -16.54
N VAL A 12 -2.30 -8.46 -17.26
CA VAL A 12 -2.57 -8.89 -18.63
C VAL A 12 -2.62 -10.41 -18.75
N SER A 13 -3.19 -10.93 -19.84
CA SER A 13 -3.14 -12.36 -20.15
C SER A 13 -1.70 -12.82 -20.36
N LEU A 14 -1.30 -13.87 -19.65
CA LEU A 14 0.05 -14.45 -19.79
C LEU A 14 0.32 -14.93 -21.23
N ARG A 15 -0.68 -15.45 -21.93
CA ARG A 15 -0.54 -15.83 -23.35
C ARG A 15 -0.22 -14.62 -24.23
N ALA A 16 -0.91 -13.49 -24.00
CA ALA A 16 -0.67 -12.28 -24.77
C ALA A 16 0.71 -11.69 -24.43
N TRP A 17 1.08 -11.66 -23.14
CA TRP A 17 2.40 -11.24 -22.68
C TRP A 17 3.53 -12.06 -23.33
N ASN A 18 3.37 -13.38 -23.40
CA ASN A 18 4.38 -14.25 -24.02
C ASN A 18 4.39 -14.19 -25.55
N SER A 19 3.42 -13.52 -26.18
CA SER A 19 3.33 -13.42 -27.65
C SER A 19 4.01 -12.18 -28.23
N ILE A 20 4.36 -11.20 -27.38
CA ILE A 20 5.07 -9.98 -27.80
C ILE A 20 6.58 -10.13 -27.59
N SER A 21 7.38 -9.33 -28.30
CA SER A 21 8.84 -9.39 -28.19
C SER A 21 9.33 -8.87 -26.83
N PRO A 22 10.55 -9.25 -26.38
CA PRO A 22 11.13 -8.73 -25.15
C PRO A 22 11.22 -7.19 -25.10
N GLU A 23 11.45 -6.54 -26.25
CA GLU A 23 11.49 -5.08 -26.34
C GLU A 23 10.11 -4.45 -26.08
N LEU A 24 9.04 -5.11 -26.54
CA LEU A 24 7.68 -4.66 -26.27
C LEU A 24 7.26 -4.94 -24.83
N GLN A 25 7.70 -6.05 -24.23
CA GLN A 25 7.51 -6.31 -22.79
C GLN A 25 8.15 -5.20 -21.96
N GLN A 26 9.41 -4.87 -22.24
CA GLN A 26 10.12 -3.78 -21.54
C GLN A 26 9.41 -2.44 -21.72
N LEU A 27 8.94 -2.13 -22.93
CA LEU A 27 8.20 -0.91 -23.20
C LEU A 27 6.93 -0.83 -22.33
N VAL A 28 6.19 -1.92 -22.17
CA VAL A 28 4.99 -1.95 -21.31
C VAL A 28 5.37 -1.70 -19.85
N GLU A 29 6.41 -2.34 -19.33
CA GLU A 29 6.88 -2.11 -17.95
C GLU A 29 7.30 -0.66 -17.70
N ASP A 30 8.00 -0.06 -18.67
CA ASP A 30 8.46 1.33 -18.60
C ASP A 30 7.27 2.30 -18.58
N GLU A 31 6.29 2.10 -19.47
CA GLU A 31 5.11 2.95 -19.55
C GLU A 31 4.19 2.78 -18.33
N VAL A 32 4.08 1.58 -17.75
CA VAL A 32 3.33 1.36 -16.50
C VAL A 32 3.98 2.10 -15.33
N ARG A 33 5.31 2.09 -15.24
CA ARG A 33 6.06 2.85 -14.22
C ARG A 33 5.87 4.36 -14.38
N ILE A 34 5.94 4.87 -15.61
CA ILE A 34 5.67 6.29 -15.90
C ILE A 34 4.22 6.64 -15.56
N TYR A 35 3.26 5.80 -15.95
CA TYR A 35 1.86 5.97 -15.65
C TYR A 35 1.60 6.00 -14.14
N SER A 36 2.19 5.09 -13.38
CA SER A 36 2.04 5.02 -11.92
C SER A 36 2.38 6.37 -11.25
N GLN A 37 3.48 7.01 -11.66
CA GLN A 37 3.87 8.32 -11.14
C GLN A 37 2.92 9.43 -11.58
N LYS A 38 2.56 9.48 -12.87
CA LYS A 38 1.64 10.48 -13.42
C LYS A 38 0.26 10.38 -12.77
N HIS A 39 -0.26 9.17 -12.64
CA HIS A 39 -1.53 8.87 -12.00
C HIS A 39 -1.53 9.35 -10.55
N TYR A 40 -0.53 8.97 -9.75
CA TYR A 40 -0.41 9.40 -8.37
C TYR A 40 -0.39 10.93 -8.23
N LEU A 41 0.45 11.62 -9.00
CA LEU A 41 0.58 13.08 -8.92
C LEU A 41 -0.72 13.80 -9.32
N ALA A 42 -1.41 13.31 -10.35
CA ALA A 42 -2.70 13.86 -10.76
C ALA A 42 -3.75 13.70 -9.65
N ILE A 43 -3.83 12.51 -9.04
CA ILE A 43 -4.76 12.26 -7.93
C ILE A 43 -4.44 13.14 -6.72
N GLN A 44 -3.17 13.30 -6.34
CA GLN A 44 -2.79 14.17 -5.22
C GLN A 44 -3.23 15.62 -5.46
N ALA A 45 -3.00 16.17 -6.66
CA ALA A 45 -3.46 17.51 -7.01
C ALA A 45 -4.99 17.64 -6.91
N ARG A 46 -5.72 16.66 -7.43
CA ARG A 46 -7.19 16.64 -7.36
C ARG A 46 -7.73 16.46 -5.95
N ASN A 47 -7.05 15.71 -5.09
CA ASN A 47 -7.44 15.54 -3.69
C ASN A 47 -7.34 16.88 -2.93
N ILE A 48 -6.30 17.68 -3.20
CA ILE A 48 -6.17 19.03 -2.61
C ILE A 48 -7.33 19.92 -3.05
N GLU A 49 -7.64 19.94 -4.35
CA GLU A 49 -8.79 20.69 -4.89
C GLU A 49 -10.12 20.23 -4.29
N ALA A 50 -10.31 18.91 -4.11
CA ALA A 50 -11.53 18.34 -3.57
C ALA A 50 -11.75 18.72 -2.10
N MET A 51 -10.68 18.75 -1.29
CA MET A 51 -10.79 19.15 0.12
C MET A 51 -11.31 20.57 0.30
N GLU A 52 -10.97 21.50 -0.60
CA GLU A 52 -11.49 22.87 -0.55
C GLU A 52 -13.00 22.92 -0.88
N LYS A 53 -13.49 22.03 -1.74
CA LYS A 53 -14.92 21.91 -2.06
C LYS A 53 -15.71 21.38 -0.88
N PHE A 54 -15.23 20.31 -0.23
CA PHE A 54 -15.87 19.76 0.97
C PHE A 54 -15.99 20.81 2.08
N LYS A 55 -14.93 21.60 2.32
CA LYS A 55 -14.99 22.70 3.29
C LYS A 55 -16.01 23.78 2.91
N ALA A 56 -16.08 24.15 1.62
CA ALA A 56 -17.02 25.14 1.13
C ALA A 56 -18.48 24.68 1.25
N ASP A 57 -18.72 23.38 1.11
CA ASP A 57 -20.03 22.75 1.26
C ASP A 57 -20.43 22.53 2.74
N GLY A 58 -19.55 22.88 3.68
CA GLY A 58 -19.82 22.83 5.12
C GLY A 58 -19.43 21.52 5.81
N ASP A 59 -18.66 20.65 5.15
CA ASP A 59 -18.23 19.39 5.73
C ASP A 59 -17.21 19.57 6.86
N THR A 60 -17.25 18.65 7.83
CA THR A 60 -16.31 18.62 8.96
C THR A 60 -15.37 17.43 8.86
N VAL A 61 -14.06 17.69 8.87
CA VAL A 61 -13.02 16.66 8.93
C VAL A 61 -12.71 16.33 10.38
N THR A 62 -13.13 15.15 10.84
CA THR A 62 -12.76 14.62 12.16
C THR A 62 -11.42 13.89 12.11
N ARG A 63 -10.61 14.02 13.16
CA ARG A 63 -9.32 13.32 13.29
C ARG A 63 -9.39 12.38 14.49
N LEU A 64 -8.95 11.14 14.28
CA LEU A 64 -8.78 10.16 15.35
C LEU A 64 -7.66 10.61 16.31
N SER A 65 -7.78 10.21 17.56
CA SER A 65 -6.74 10.44 18.58
C SER A 65 -5.58 9.46 18.39
N GLN A 66 -4.45 9.74 19.03
CA GLN A 66 -3.31 8.81 19.06
C GLN A 66 -3.67 7.47 19.72
N GLU A 67 -4.49 7.50 20.77
CA GLU A 67 -4.98 6.30 21.46
C GLU A 67 -5.84 5.42 20.54
N ASP A 68 -6.67 6.03 19.69
CA ASP A 68 -7.42 5.31 18.66
C ASP A 68 -6.46 4.62 17.67
N LEU A 69 -5.41 5.33 17.22
CA LEU A 69 -4.43 4.76 16.29
C LEU A 69 -3.67 3.58 16.92
N GLU A 70 -3.30 3.67 18.20
CA GLU A 70 -2.63 2.60 18.93
C GLU A 70 -3.54 1.38 19.13
N THR A 71 -4.82 1.62 19.42
CA THR A 71 -5.83 0.56 19.52
C THR A 71 -5.96 -0.17 18.19
N TRP A 72 -6.05 0.57 17.08
CA TRP A 72 -6.06 0.00 15.74
C TRP A 72 -4.77 -0.77 15.41
N ARG A 73 -3.60 -0.24 15.75
CA ARG A 73 -2.31 -0.91 15.52
C ARG A 73 -2.26 -2.27 16.23
N LYS A 74 -2.59 -2.31 17.52
CA LYS A 74 -2.60 -3.55 18.33
C LYS A 74 -3.58 -4.59 17.76
N ALA A 75 -4.72 -4.14 17.23
CA ALA A 75 -5.68 -5.03 16.58
C ALA A 75 -5.24 -5.49 15.17
N ALA A 76 -4.51 -4.65 14.43
CA ALA A 76 -4.10 -4.92 13.05
C ALA A 76 -2.96 -5.93 12.96
N ILE A 77 -1.95 -5.85 13.82
CA ILE A 77 -0.76 -6.72 13.75
C ILE A 77 -1.14 -8.22 13.76
N PRO A 78 -1.96 -8.73 14.69
CA PRO A 78 -2.37 -10.13 14.67
C PRO A 78 -3.08 -10.54 13.37
N ILE A 79 -3.83 -9.61 12.76
CA ILE A 79 -4.53 -9.86 11.49
C ILE A 79 -3.53 -10.07 10.35
N TRP A 80 -2.40 -9.37 10.34
CA TRP A 80 -1.35 -9.59 9.33
C TRP A 80 -0.86 -11.03 9.34
N PHE A 81 -0.57 -11.57 10.52
CA PHE A 81 -0.15 -12.97 10.68
C PHE A 81 -1.26 -13.97 10.37
N ASN A 82 -2.52 -13.67 10.73
CA ASN A 82 -3.66 -14.49 10.34
C ASN A 82 -3.80 -14.64 8.81
N TRP A 83 -3.48 -13.59 8.05
CA TRP A 83 -3.48 -13.66 6.57
C TRP A 83 -2.23 -14.34 6.02
N ALA A 84 -1.06 -14.04 6.57
CA ALA A 84 0.20 -14.66 6.18
C ALA A 84 0.20 -16.17 6.39
N ASN A 85 -0.46 -16.67 7.44
CA ASN A 85 -0.52 -18.09 7.75
C ASN A 85 -1.48 -18.88 6.84
N LYS A 86 -2.15 -18.23 5.86
CA LYS A 86 -3.05 -18.91 4.93
C LYS A 86 -2.33 -19.66 3.81
N ASN A 87 -1.12 -19.24 3.43
CA ASN A 87 -0.27 -19.93 2.45
C ASN A 87 1.17 -19.40 2.47
N ASP A 88 2.09 -20.17 1.90
CA ASP A 88 3.52 -19.90 1.94
C ASP A 88 3.90 -18.59 1.22
N ASP A 89 3.24 -18.24 0.12
CA ASP A 89 3.50 -16.99 -0.61
C ASP A 89 3.12 -15.77 0.23
N ALA A 90 1.95 -15.81 0.89
CA ALA A 90 1.51 -14.75 1.79
C ALA A 90 2.47 -14.59 2.98
N ARG A 91 3.00 -15.69 3.51
CA ARG A 91 4.04 -15.65 4.54
C ARG A 91 5.32 -14.99 4.02
N ALA A 92 5.80 -15.40 2.86
CA ALA A 92 7.00 -14.84 2.26
C ALA A 92 6.88 -13.32 2.03
N ILE A 93 5.71 -12.84 1.59
CA ILE A 93 5.47 -11.40 1.43
C ILE A 93 5.47 -10.68 2.77
N LEU A 94 4.81 -11.21 3.81
CA LEU A 94 4.84 -10.58 5.13
C LEU A 94 6.28 -10.52 5.67
N ASP A 95 7.09 -11.56 5.50
CA ASP A 95 8.49 -11.57 5.96
C ASP A 95 9.34 -10.46 5.33
N ILE A 96 9.18 -10.25 4.01
CA ILE A 96 9.86 -9.16 3.31
C ILE A 96 9.41 -7.80 3.89
N GLN A 97 8.11 -7.63 4.12
CA GLN A 97 7.56 -6.39 4.66
C GLN A 97 8.00 -6.15 6.11
N LEU A 98 8.01 -7.17 6.97
CA LEU A 98 8.48 -7.06 8.35
C LEU A 98 9.97 -6.67 8.38
N LYS A 99 10.81 -7.31 7.56
CA LYS A 99 12.23 -6.95 7.45
C LYS A 99 12.42 -5.48 7.02
N TYR A 100 11.61 -5.01 6.06
CA TYR A 100 11.64 -3.62 5.67
C TYR A 100 11.17 -2.71 6.81
N MET A 101 10.02 -3.00 7.42
CA MET A 101 9.43 -2.17 8.49
C MET A 101 10.29 -2.09 9.76
N MET A 102 11.06 -3.13 10.07
CA MET A 102 11.95 -3.17 11.25
C MET A 102 13.36 -2.63 10.98
N ASN A 103 13.70 -2.24 9.76
CA ASN A 103 15.03 -1.74 9.47
C ASN A 103 15.27 -0.35 10.11
N ASP A 104 16.54 -0.02 10.34
CA ASP A 104 16.97 1.24 10.98
C ASP A 104 16.63 2.50 10.15
N THR A 105 16.26 2.36 8.88
CA THR A 105 15.93 3.50 8.02
C THR A 105 14.49 3.96 8.22
N VAL A 106 13.53 3.03 8.35
CA VAL A 106 12.10 3.36 8.48
C VAL A 106 11.55 3.15 9.88
N GLY A 107 11.94 2.08 10.59
CA GLY A 107 11.55 1.84 11.99
C GLY A 107 10.05 1.88 12.28
N TYR A 108 9.21 1.32 11.41
CA TYR A 108 7.75 1.34 11.54
C TYR A 108 7.23 0.44 12.66
N ILE A 109 7.95 -0.65 12.95
CA ILE A 109 7.64 -1.61 14.02
C ILE A 109 8.93 -2.11 14.66
N THR A 110 8.80 -2.71 15.84
CA THR A 110 9.88 -3.32 16.62
C THR A 110 9.67 -4.83 16.74
N GLU A 111 10.70 -5.56 17.19
CA GLU A 111 10.55 -7.00 17.50
C GLU A 111 9.50 -7.27 18.59
N GLU A 112 9.36 -6.37 19.57
CA GLU A 112 8.37 -6.52 20.64
C GLU A 112 6.94 -6.36 20.11
N ASP A 113 6.71 -5.52 19.08
CA ASP A 113 5.38 -5.35 18.46
C ASP A 113 4.83 -6.67 17.87
N ILE A 114 5.72 -7.58 17.44
CA ILE A 114 5.35 -8.83 16.75
C ILE A 114 5.61 -10.08 17.59
N LYS A 115 6.02 -9.92 18.84
CA LYS A 115 6.39 -11.03 19.71
C LYS A 115 5.20 -11.96 19.96
N GLY A 116 5.39 -13.24 19.66
CA GLY A 116 4.37 -14.27 19.85
C GLY A 116 3.53 -14.59 18.61
N PHE A 117 3.88 -14.03 17.45
CA PHE A 117 3.28 -14.35 16.15
C PHE A 117 4.28 -14.98 15.16
#